data_AF-W6MT33-F1
#
_entry.id   AF-W6MT33-F1
#
_cell.length_a   1.000
_cell.length_b   1.000
_cell.length_c   1.000
_cell.angle_alpha   90.00
_cell.angle_beta   90.00
_cell.angle_gamma   90.00
#
_symmetry.space_group_name_H-M   'P 1'
#
loop_
_entity.id
_entity.type
_entity.pdbx_description
1 polymer ?
#
loop_
_entity_poly.entity_id
_entity_poly.type
_entity_poly.pdbx_seq_one_letter_code
_entity_poly.pdbx_strand_id
1 'polypeptide(L)'
;MAVTDSKRRLDSDEERDAKRMKVEDGSDVATPKEEADRDKNENDGDPEDDDDDDDEEDDDEEEDEEEEEEEGEAQKDGEETKEEDEKKRTTSFSFLGHTYSFKERPSVIEEKEGTIEFRVVNNDNTRENMMVLTGLKNIFQKQLPEMPKSYIARLVYDRSHISMAVVRKPLTVVGGITYRPFESREFAEIVFCAISSTEQVRGYGAHLMNHLKDYVRNTSKIKYFLTYADNYAIGYFKKQGFTKEITLPKSTWMGYIKDYEGGTLMQCTMLPRIRYLDAAKILVLQKAAIYKKIRSISQSHVVRPGLKHFMKPGAKPIDASTIPELKAAGWTPEMDELAQKPKRGPHHAVMANILTELQNHPSSWPFTQPVNKDEVSDYYKVIKEPMDLSTMETKLENDRYQTFEDFVYDCRLIFNNCRSYNNESTTYYKNATKLEKFMTSKIKELPEYAQYVE
;
A
#
# COMPACT_ATOMS: atom_id res chain seq x y z
N MET A 1 9.72 69.57 -21.42
CA MET A 1 9.06 68.64 -20.47
C MET A 1 10.17 67.71 -19.96
N ALA A 2 10.86 67.99 -18.86
CA ALA A 2 10.40 68.12 -17.46
C ALA A 2 9.98 66.76 -16.86
N VAL A 3 10.52 66.27 -15.72
CA VAL A 3 11.60 66.77 -14.84
C VAL A 3 12.31 65.59 -14.12
N THR A 4 13.64 65.70 -14.04
CA THR A 4 14.71 65.09 -13.20
C THR A 4 14.49 63.95 -12.16
N ASP A 5 15.55 63.11 -12.07
CA ASP A 5 16.30 62.65 -10.86
C ASP A 5 15.69 61.61 -9.87
N SER A 6 16.48 60.78 -9.14
CA SER A 6 17.96 60.70 -9.04
C SER A 6 18.51 59.28 -8.75
N LYS A 7 19.83 59.16 -8.61
CA LYS A 7 20.64 57.92 -8.62
C LYS A 7 21.52 57.77 -7.35
N ARG A 8 21.85 56.52 -6.98
CA ARG A 8 23.02 56.03 -6.17
C ARG A 8 23.10 56.27 -4.65
N ARG A 9 23.36 55.17 -3.92
CA ARG A 9 24.55 54.79 -3.08
C ARG A 9 24.10 53.63 -2.16
N LEU A 10 24.70 52.44 -2.07
CA LEU A 10 26.09 51.97 -1.85
C LEU A 10 26.66 52.20 -0.44
N ASP A 11 27.42 51.19 0.00
CA ASP A 11 28.23 51.01 1.21
C ASP A 11 27.40 50.75 2.50
N SER A 12 27.44 49.57 3.15
CA SER A 12 28.52 48.73 3.71
C SER A 12 28.95 49.16 5.11
N ASP A 13 28.63 48.34 6.12
CA ASP A 13 29.44 48.07 7.32
C ASP A 13 28.63 47.19 8.29
N GLU A 14 29.19 46.04 8.69
CA GLU A 14 29.26 45.50 10.07
C GLU A 14 29.75 44.05 10.05
N GLU A 15 31.03 43.89 9.72
CA GLU A 15 31.81 42.72 10.13
C GLU A 15 32.48 43.05 11.46
N ARG A 16 31.98 42.51 12.59
CA ARG A 16 32.66 42.32 13.90
C ARG A 16 31.66 41.86 14.97
N ASP A 17 31.71 40.58 15.34
CA ASP A 17 32.25 40.28 16.68
C ASP A 17 32.73 38.83 16.79
N ALA A 18 33.88 38.64 17.45
CA ALA A 18 34.49 37.33 17.63
C ALA A 18 35.28 37.25 18.94
N LYS A 19 35.19 36.06 19.59
CA LYS A 19 35.94 35.60 20.79
C LYS A 19 35.52 36.13 22.17
N ARG A 20 34.92 35.25 22.97
CA ARG A 20 35.37 34.73 24.30
C ARG A 20 34.26 33.82 24.88
N MET A 21 34.49 32.71 25.60
CA MET A 21 35.63 32.20 26.40
C MET A 21 35.86 30.67 26.22
N LYS A 22 36.98 30.16 26.76
CA LYS A 22 37.37 28.74 26.94
C LYS A 22 37.28 28.36 28.44
N VAL A 23 37.62 27.09 28.76
CA VAL A 23 38.10 26.50 30.05
C VAL A 23 36.99 25.76 30.83
N GLU A 24 36.94 24.41 30.76
CA GLU A 24 37.41 23.38 31.76
C GLU A 24 36.51 23.32 33.02
N ASP A 25 36.28 22.24 33.76
CA ASP A 25 36.75 20.82 33.84
C ASP A 25 35.52 19.98 34.35
N GLY A 26 35.31 18.68 34.16
CA GLY A 26 36.11 17.53 34.61
C GLY A 26 35.53 16.88 35.89
N SER A 27 35.02 15.64 35.81
CA SER A 27 35.05 14.64 36.91
C SER A 27 34.50 13.25 36.52
N ASP A 28 35.24 12.21 36.89
CA ASP A 28 34.90 10.79 36.73
C ASP A 28 33.88 10.25 37.74
N VAL A 29 33.19 9.14 37.38
CA VAL A 29 32.93 8.01 38.30
C VAL A 29 33.07 6.70 37.50
N ALA A 30 33.64 5.67 38.12
CA ALA A 30 34.12 4.45 37.45
C ALA A 30 33.40 3.15 37.89
N THR A 31 33.68 2.07 37.15
CA THR A 31 33.64 0.62 37.55
C THR A 31 32.28 -0.07 37.82
N PRO A 32 32.20 -1.42 37.78
CA PRO A 32 33.01 -2.41 37.04
C PRO A 32 32.20 -3.57 36.35
N LYS A 33 32.97 -4.38 35.59
CA LYS A 33 32.79 -5.77 35.13
C LYS A 33 31.79 -6.69 35.86
N GLU A 34 31.27 -7.69 35.14
CA GLU A 34 31.25 -9.08 35.64
C GLU A 34 31.36 -10.16 34.53
N GLU A 35 31.76 -11.37 34.94
CA GLU A 35 32.36 -12.48 34.17
C GLU A 35 31.88 -13.82 34.84
N ALA A 36 31.48 -14.93 34.21
CA ALA A 36 31.41 -15.35 32.79
C ALA A 36 30.39 -16.53 32.58
N ASP A 37 30.80 -17.63 31.91
CA ASP A 37 30.13 -18.96 31.68
C ASP A 37 28.90 -19.02 30.71
N ARG A 38 28.74 -19.95 29.75
CA ARG A 38 29.27 -21.30 29.35
C ARG A 38 28.19 -22.40 29.46
N ASP A 39 27.69 -22.84 28.31
CA ASP A 39 27.56 -24.25 27.86
C ASP A 39 27.05 -24.17 26.40
N LYS A 40 27.69 -24.74 25.37
CA LYS A 40 27.99 -26.15 25.08
C LYS A 40 26.75 -27.07 25.00
N ASN A 41 26.27 -27.26 23.78
CA ASN A 41 26.13 -28.63 23.27
C ASN A 41 26.29 -28.63 21.73
N GLU A 42 27.16 -29.52 21.25
CA GLU A 42 27.34 -29.85 19.84
C GLU A 42 26.42 -31.05 19.52
N ASN A 43 25.87 -31.12 18.31
CA ASN A 43 25.51 -32.40 17.69
C ASN A 43 25.44 -32.25 16.17
N ASP A 44 26.46 -32.75 15.48
CA ASP A 44 26.48 -32.89 14.01
C ASP A 44 25.61 -34.07 13.55
N GLY A 45 25.13 -34.06 12.30
CA GLY A 45 24.48 -35.21 11.67
C GLY A 45 23.58 -34.86 10.47
N ASP A 46 24.16 -34.95 9.28
CA ASP A 46 23.59 -34.72 7.93
C ASP A 46 24.43 -35.60 6.95
N PRO A 47 24.08 -35.86 5.67
CA PRO A 47 22.83 -35.72 4.89
C PRO A 47 22.41 -37.05 4.19
N GLU A 48 21.80 -36.96 2.99
CA GLU A 48 21.46 -37.95 1.93
C GLU A 48 19.96 -38.38 1.87
N ASP A 49 19.25 -38.35 0.73
CA ASP A 49 19.44 -37.70 -0.59
C ASP A 49 18.13 -37.82 -1.43
N ASP A 50 18.12 -37.21 -2.63
CA ASP A 50 17.26 -37.46 -3.82
C ASP A 50 15.77 -37.01 -3.86
N ASP A 51 15.54 -35.95 -4.66
CA ASP A 51 14.72 -35.88 -5.89
C ASP A 51 13.32 -36.55 -5.98
N ASP A 52 12.30 -35.77 -6.35
CA ASP A 52 11.84 -35.68 -7.76
C ASP A 52 10.79 -34.57 -7.95
N ASP A 53 10.74 -34.01 -9.16
CA ASP A 53 9.78 -32.99 -9.62
C ASP A 53 8.33 -33.53 -9.75
N ASP A 54 7.32 -32.67 -9.62
CA ASP A 54 6.03 -32.84 -10.29
C ASP A 54 5.43 -31.45 -10.63
N ASP A 55 4.93 -31.29 -11.86
CA ASP A 55 4.54 -30.01 -12.46
C ASP A 55 3.22 -29.43 -11.88
N GLU A 56 3.15 -28.12 -11.65
CA GLU A 56 1.88 -27.38 -11.55
C GLU A 56 1.66 -26.52 -12.82
N GLU A 57 0.60 -26.85 -13.58
CA GLU A 57 0.14 -26.12 -14.77
C GLU A 57 -0.88 -25.02 -14.41
N ASP A 58 -0.85 -23.92 -15.18
CA ASP A 58 -1.93 -22.94 -15.40
C ASP A 58 -2.36 -21.96 -14.27
N ASP A 59 -1.52 -20.98 -13.96
CA ASP A 59 -1.94 -19.67 -13.42
C ASP A 59 -2.24 -18.64 -14.53
N ASP A 60 -3.53 -18.42 -14.83
CA ASP A 60 -3.97 -17.31 -15.71
C ASP A 60 -5.33 -16.69 -15.29
N GLU A 61 -5.78 -16.91 -14.02
CA GLU A 61 -6.98 -16.27 -13.42
C GLU A 61 -6.68 -15.23 -12.30
N GLU A 62 -5.43 -15.09 -11.84
CA GLU A 62 -5.05 -14.25 -10.67
C GLU A 62 -5.32 -12.72 -10.75
N GLU A 63 -5.67 -12.13 -11.91
CA GLU A 63 -5.91 -10.67 -12.00
C GLU A 63 -7.29 -10.21 -11.45
N ASP A 64 -8.20 -11.11 -11.06
CA ASP A 64 -9.47 -10.77 -10.37
C ASP A 64 -9.56 -11.31 -8.90
N GLU A 65 -8.54 -12.02 -8.35
CA GLU A 65 -8.61 -12.72 -7.04
C GLU A 65 -7.94 -12.02 -5.83
N GLU A 66 -7.21 -10.90 -6.00
CA GLU A 66 -6.61 -10.08 -4.90
C GLU A 66 -7.64 -9.46 -3.88
N GLU A 67 -8.90 -9.91 -3.87
CA GLU A 67 -9.91 -9.58 -2.85
C GLU A 67 -10.10 -10.66 -1.75
N GLU A 68 -9.56 -11.88 -1.87
CA GLU A 68 -9.92 -12.99 -0.94
C GLU A 68 -8.82 -13.55 0.00
N GLU A 69 -7.54 -13.17 -0.13
CA GLU A 69 -6.48 -13.57 0.83
C GLU A 69 -6.45 -12.75 2.14
N GLU A 70 -7.47 -12.88 2.99
CA GLU A 70 -7.32 -12.63 4.44
C GLU A 70 -8.36 -13.39 5.31
N GLU A 71 -8.89 -14.53 4.84
CA GLU A 71 -9.71 -15.44 5.66
C GLU A 71 -8.85 -16.48 6.40
N GLY A 72 -8.55 -16.20 7.67
CA GLY A 72 -7.75 -17.08 8.53
C GLY A 72 -8.37 -18.48 8.78
N GLU A 73 -7.49 -19.48 8.92
CA GLU A 73 -7.83 -20.91 9.00
C GLU A 73 -9.00 -21.24 9.95
N ALA A 74 -10.09 -21.76 9.38
CA ALA A 74 -11.15 -22.46 10.09
C ALA A 74 -11.34 -23.87 9.50
N GLN A 75 -11.55 -24.86 10.36
CA GLN A 75 -11.44 -26.29 10.05
C GLN A 75 -12.33 -26.79 8.90
N LYS A 76 -11.83 -27.83 8.22
CA LYS A 76 -12.51 -28.61 7.18
C LYS A 76 -13.86 -29.19 7.65
N ASP A 77 -14.95 -28.45 7.42
CA ASP A 77 -16.34 -28.91 7.41
C ASP A 77 -17.21 -27.81 6.72
N GLY A 78 -17.19 -27.70 5.38
CA GLY A 78 -17.91 -26.57 4.74
C GLY A 78 -17.87 -26.34 3.22
N GLU A 79 -17.80 -27.37 2.36
CA GLU A 79 -17.92 -27.15 0.91
C GLU A 79 -19.36 -26.75 0.48
N GLU A 80 -20.39 -27.44 1.00
CA GLU A 80 -21.80 -27.13 0.64
C GLU A 80 -22.24 -25.73 1.10
N THR A 81 -21.68 -25.20 2.19
CA THR A 81 -22.00 -23.85 2.70
C THR A 81 -21.36 -22.73 1.89
N LYS A 82 -20.17 -22.94 1.29
CA LYS A 82 -19.51 -21.93 0.45
C LYS A 82 -20.34 -21.61 -0.80
N GLU A 83 -20.74 -22.63 -1.57
CA GLU A 83 -21.56 -22.43 -2.79
C GLU A 83 -22.88 -21.68 -2.54
N GLU A 84 -23.55 -21.92 -1.41
CA GLU A 84 -24.79 -21.21 -1.07
C GLU A 84 -24.55 -19.73 -0.76
N ASP A 85 -23.48 -19.41 -0.03
CA ASP A 85 -23.15 -18.03 0.33
C ASP A 85 -22.60 -17.22 -0.85
N GLU A 86 -21.91 -17.86 -1.80
CA GLU A 86 -21.51 -17.23 -3.06
C GLU A 86 -22.70 -16.88 -3.96
N LYS A 87 -23.69 -17.78 -4.06
CA LYS A 87 -24.94 -17.52 -4.79
C LYS A 87 -25.73 -16.38 -4.16
N LYS A 88 -25.70 -16.23 -2.81
CA LYS A 88 -26.30 -15.07 -2.10
C LYS A 88 -25.58 -13.74 -2.39
N ARG A 89 -24.25 -13.76 -2.58
CA ARG A 89 -23.44 -12.54 -2.85
C ARG A 89 -23.55 -12.02 -4.29
N THR A 90 -24.02 -12.82 -5.24
CA THR A 90 -24.08 -12.44 -6.65
C THR A 90 -25.28 -11.53 -6.97
N THR A 91 -25.04 -10.24 -7.19
CA THR A 91 -26.09 -9.29 -7.61
C THR A 91 -26.16 -9.18 -9.13
N SER A 92 -27.38 -9.33 -9.68
CA SER A 92 -27.67 -9.10 -11.10
C SER A 92 -28.40 -7.76 -11.34
N PHE A 93 -28.06 -7.07 -12.43
CA PHE A 93 -28.73 -5.83 -12.87
C PHE A 93 -28.88 -5.78 -14.40
N SER A 94 -29.88 -5.05 -14.89
CA SER A 94 -30.06 -4.85 -16.33
C SER A 94 -29.54 -3.48 -16.77
N PHE A 95 -28.82 -3.45 -17.90
CA PHE A 95 -28.36 -2.24 -18.55
C PHE A 95 -28.44 -2.39 -20.08
N LEU A 96 -29.09 -1.43 -20.74
CA LEU A 96 -29.33 -1.43 -22.20
C LEU A 96 -29.93 -2.75 -22.75
N GLY A 97 -30.78 -3.42 -21.98
CA GLY A 97 -31.44 -4.68 -22.37
C GLY A 97 -30.58 -5.95 -22.20
N HIS A 98 -29.35 -5.83 -21.67
CA HIS A 98 -28.52 -6.96 -21.27
C HIS A 98 -28.53 -7.10 -19.74
N THR A 99 -28.41 -8.32 -19.24
CA THR A 99 -28.23 -8.61 -17.81
C THR A 99 -26.76 -8.79 -17.52
N TYR A 100 -26.29 -8.17 -16.44
CA TYR A 100 -24.93 -8.25 -15.92
C TYR A 100 -24.98 -8.72 -14.47
N SER A 101 -24.01 -9.53 -14.05
CA SER A 101 -23.88 -10.06 -12.70
C SER A 101 -22.48 -9.78 -12.14
N PHE A 102 -22.38 -9.58 -10.83
CA PHE A 102 -21.09 -9.43 -10.13
C PHE A 102 -21.25 -9.81 -8.64
N LYS A 103 -20.16 -10.27 -8.02
CA LYS A 103 -20.07 -10.55 -6.56
C LYS A 103 -20.11 -9.21 -5.82
N GLU A 104 -21.08 -9.01 -4.93
CA GLU A 104 -21.10 -7.84 -4.02
C GLU A 104 -20.44 -8.19 -2.69
N ARG A 105 -19.71 -7.21 -2.13
CA ARG A 105 -19.05 -7.36 -0.83
C ARG A 105 -20.07 -7.44 0.31
N PRO A 106 -19.82 -8.20 1.39
CA PRO A 106 -20.77 -8.41 2.49
C PRO A 106 -21.37 -7.12 3.07
N SER A 107 -20.52 -6.11 3.27
CA SER A 107 -20.92 -4.79 3.77
C SER A 107 -21.93 -4.04 2.91
N VAL A 108 -21.99 -4.30 1.60
CA VAL A 108 -23.01 -3.71 0.69
C VAL A 108 -24.36 -4.41 0.86
N ILE A 109 -24.34 -5.74 1.04
CA ILE A 109 -25.52 -6.57 1.22
C ILE A 109 -26.18 -6.24 2.58
N GLU A 110 -25.38 -6.17 3.65
CA GLU A 110 -25.86 -5.78 4.99
C GLU A 110 -26.47 -4.37 5.03
N GLU A 111 -26.01 -3.44 4.19
CA GLU A 111 -26.64 -2.12 4.05
C GLU A 111 -27.99 -2.20 3.31
N LYS A 112 -28.07 -2.99 2.23
CA LYS A 112 -29.33 -3.21 1.48
C LYS A 112 -30.41 -3.88 2.33
N GLU A 113 -30.02 -4.85 3.16
CA GLU A 113 -30.89 -5.49 4.15
C GLU A 113 -31.24 -4.53 5.32
N GLY A 114 -30.50 -3.44 5.46
CA GLY A 114 -30.67 -2.46 6.53
C GLY A 114 -30.15 -2.97 7.89
N THR A 115 -29.28 -3.98 7.91
CA THR A 115 -28.59 -4.46 9.11
C THR A 115 -27.56 -3.44 9.61
N ILE A 116 -26.87 -2.77 8.67
CA ILE A 116 -26.01 -1.62 8.93
C ILE A 116 -26.54 -0.35 8.25
N GLU A 117 -26.03 0.80 8.68
CA GLU A 117 -26.25 2.10 8.06
C GLU A 117 -25.02 3.01 8.22
N PHE A 118 -24.84 3.93 7.27
CA PHE A 118 -23.78 4.94 7.30
C PHE A 118 -24.34 6.28 7.76
N ARG A 119 -23.86 6.76 8.91
CA ARG A 119 -24.34 8.02 9.51
C ARG A 119 -23.23 9.05 9.58
N VAL A 120 -23.51 10.26 9.10
CA VAL A 120 -22.63 11.42 9.30
C VAL A 120 -23.07 12.14 10.58
N VAL A 121 -22.15 12.23 11.54
CA VAL A 121 -22.38 12.78 12.87
C VAL A 121 -21.30 13.81 13.24
N ASN A 122 -21.66 14.80 14.04
CA ASN A 122 -20.74 15.75 14.65
C ASN A 122 -21.19 16.10 16.07
N ASN A 123 -20.38 16.86 16.82
CA ASN A 123 -20.77 17.28 18.16
C ASN A 123 -21.79 18.43 18.10
N ASP A 124 -23.06 18.08 18.02
CA ASP A 124 -24.23 18.97 18.06
C ASP A 124 -24.94 19.01 19.43
N ASN A 125 -24.35 18.38 20.46
CA ASN A 125 -24.96 18.09 21.78
C ASN A 125 -26.17 17.12 21.77
N THR A 126 -26.53 16.47 20.66
CA THR A 126 -27.59 15.45 20.71
C THR A 126 -27.08 14.17 21.40
N ARG A 127 -27.96 13.51 22.17
CA ARG A 127 -27.61 12.27 22.87
C ARG A 127 -27.15 11.17 21.92
N GLU A 128 -27.80 11.06 20.77
CA GLU A 128 -27.54 9.99 19.79
C GLU A 128 -26.18 10.18 19.10
N ASN A 129 -25.89 11.40 18.59
CA ASN A 129 -24.56 11.68 18.02
C ASN A 129 -23.46 11.55 19.06
N MET A 130 -23.68 11.99 20.30
CA MET A 130 -22.71 11.78 21.38
C MET A 130 -22.46 10.30 21.69
N MET A 131 -23.47 9.43 21.60
CA MET A 131 -23.29 7.97 21.74
C MET A 131 -22.46 7.40 20.58
N VAL A 132 -22.76 7.78 19.33
CA VAL A 132 -22.00 7.33 18.14
C VAL A 132 -20.55 7.82 18.19
N LEU A 133 -20.31 9.10 18.48
CA LEU A 133 -18.97 9.68 18.64
C LEU A 133 -18.21 9.01 19.79
N THR A 134 -18.87 8.65 20.89
CA THR A 134 -18.24 7.89 21.98
C THR A 134 -17.81 6.49 21.54
N GLY A 135 -18.65 5.81 20.75
CA GLY A 135 -18.33 4.52 20.14
C GLY A 135 -17.11 4.62 19.21
N LEU A 136 -17.13 5.56 18.26
CA LEU A 136 -16.01 5.84 17.37
C LEU A 136 -14.71 6.13 18.13
N LYS A 137 -14.76 7.04 19.11
CA LYS A 137 -13.62 7.37 19.98
C LYS A 137 -13.07 6.13 20.67
N ASN A 138 -13.91 5.22 21.15
CA ASN A 138 -13.47 3.97 21.77
C ASN A 138 -12.80 3.01 20.75
N ILE A 139 -13.24 2.99 19.49
CA ILE A 139 -12.61 2.20 18.42
C ILE A 139 -11.26 2.80 18.06
N PHE A 140 -11.18 4.10 17.77
CA PHE A 140 -9.91 4.78 17.47
C PHE A 140 -8.90 4.61 18.61
N GLN A 141 -9.31 4.73 19.87
CA GLN A 141 -8.44 4.51 21.04
C GLN A 141 -7.93 3.07 21.23
N LYS A 142 -8.47 2.09 20.48
CA LYS A 142 -8.01 0.70 20.44
C LYS A 142 -7.19 0.38 19.20
N GLN A 143 -7.64 0.85 18.04
CA GLN A 143 -7.04 0.55 16.73
C GLN A 143 -5.86 1.47 16.38
N LEU A 144 -5.72 2.63 17.04
CA LEU A 144 -4.62 3.58 16.86
C LEU A 144 -3.85 3.73 18.19
N PRO A 145 -3.04 2.74 18.61
CA PRO A 145 -2.38 2.73 19.92
C PRO A 145 -1.36 3.88 20.09
N GLU A 146 -0.66 4.25 19.01
CA GLU A 146 0.32 5.34 19.00
C GLU A 146 -0.32 6.74 19.20
N MET A 147 -1.62 6.86 18.95
CA MET A 147 -2.34 8.14 19.07
C MET A 147 -2.81 8.37 20.52
N PRO A 148 -2.41 9.48 21.18
CA PRO A 148 -2.78 9.72 22.58
C PRO A 148 -4.30 9.73 22.78
N LYS A 149 -4.79 8.95 23.77
CA LYS A 149 -6.23 8.77 24.00
C LYS A 149 -6.99 10.09 24.24
N SER A 150 -6.34 11.07 24.88
CA SER A 150 -6.87 12.43 25.07
C SER A 150 -6.92 13.24 23.78
N TYR A 151 -5.95 13.06 22.88
CA TYR A 151 -5.90 13.69 21.57
C TYR A 151 -7.06 13.21 20.68
N ILE A 152 -7.26 11.89 20.61
CA ILE A 152 -8.40 11.28 19.90
C ILE A 152 -9.73 11.84 20.44
N ALA A 153 -9.92 11.81 21.77
CA ALA A 153 -11.14 12.33 22.38
C ALA A 153 -11.38 13.82 22.08
N ARG A 154 -10.33 14.63 22.11
CA ARG A 154 -10.42 16.07 21.82
C ARG A 154 -10.86 16.34 20.39
N LEU A 155 -10.35 15.60 19.40
CA LEU A 155 -10.70 15.82 17.98
C LEU A 155 -12.04 15.17 17.58
N VAL A 156 -12.37 13.98 18.08
CA VAL A 156 -13.67 13.33 17.78
C VAL A 156 -14.86 14.14 18.33
N TYR A 157 -14.69 14.83 19.46
CA TYR A 157 -15.71 15.74 20.00
C TYR A 157 -15.56 17.21 19.57
N ASP A 158 -14.59 17.55 18.71
CA ASP A 158 -14.40 18.91 18.22
C ASP A 158 -15.48 19.27 17.18
N ARG A 159 -16.08 20.47 17.30
CA ARG A 159 -17.20 20.87 16.44
C ARG A 159 -16.81 21.20 15.00
N SER A 160 -15.52 21.40 14.71
CA SER A 160 -15.01 21.57 13.34
C SER A 160 -14.68 20.24 12.65
N HIS A 161 -14.80 19.13 13.36
CA HIS A 161 -14.61 17.78 12.82
C HIS A 161 -15.97 17.12 12.59
N ILE A 162 -16.03 16.29 11.56
CA ILE A 162 -17.21 15.52 11.16
C ILE A 162 -16.78 14.06 11.13
N SER A 163 -17.62 13.15 11.61
CA SER A 163 -17.35 11.72 11.54
C SER A 163 -18.42 11.00 10.73
N MET A 164 -18.00 10.18 9.77
CA MET A 164 -18.86 9.19 9.15
C MET A 164 -18.69 7.86 9.89
N ALA A 165 -19.77 7.36 10.49
CA ALA A 165 -19.80 6.14 11.26
C ALA A 165 -20.52 5.01 10.50
N VAL A 166 -19.98 3.80 10.58
CA VAL A 166 -20.70 2.56 10.26
C VAL A 166 -21.41 2.12 11.53
N VAL A 167 -22.74 2.02 11.49
CA VAL A 167 -23.57 1.67 12.64
C VAL A 167 -24.38 0.41 12.31
N ARG A 168 -24.18 -0.66 13.07
CA ARG A 168 -25.04 -1.85 13.06
C ARG A 168 -26.24 -1.59 13.98
N LYS A 169 -27.46 -1.87 13.52
CA LYS A 169 -28.67 -1.60 14.32
C LYS A 169 -28.68 -2.43 15.62
N PRO A 170 -29.19 -1.87 16.74
CA PRO A 170 -29.89 -0.59 16.85
C PRO A 170 -28.99 0.66 16.93
N LEU A 171 -27.79 0.58 17.51
CA LEU A 171 -26.84 1.71 17.60
C LEU A 171 -25.38 1.28 17.89
N THR A 172 -24.98 0.10 17.43
CA THR A 172 -23.63 -0.44 17.66
C THR A 172 -22.67 0.11 16.62
N VAL A 173 -21.68 0.90 17.05
CA VAL A 173 -20.66 1.44 16.12
C VAL A 173 -19.67 0.33 15.74
N VAL A 174 -19.51 0.11 14.43
CA VAL A 174 -18.60 -0.89 13.84
C VAL A 174 -17.25 -0.26 13.45
N GLY A 175 -17.26 1.00 13.02
CA GLY A 175 -16.08 1.73 12.59
C GLY A 175 -16.43 3.12 12.06
N GLY A 176 -15.45 3.87 11.59
CA GLY A 176 -15.69 5.18 10.98
C GLY A 176 -14.45 5.94 10.54
N ILE A 177 -14.70 7.07 9.87
CA ILE A 177 -13.71 8.07 9.49
C ILE A 177 -14.08 9.39 10.16
N THR A 178 -13.14 9.99 10.89
CA THR A 178 -13.22 11.40 11.33
C THR A 178 -12.39 12.25 10.40
N TYR A 179 -13.00 13.30 9.84
CA TYR A 179 -12.38 14.22 8.90
C TYR A 179 -12.70 15.68 9.25
N ARG A 180 -11.86 16.59 8.75
CA ARG A 180 -11.98 18.04 8.95
C ARG A 180 -12.08 18.73 7.59
N PRO A 181 -13.25 19.28 7.21
CA PRO A 181 -13.44 19.93 5.91
C PRO A 181 -12.82 21.33 5.87
N PHE A 182 -12.13 21.64 4.77
CA PHE A 182 -11.64 22.98 4.44
C PHE A 182 -12.25 23.45 3.12
N GLU A 183 -13.57 23.68 3.10
CA GLU A 183 -14.35 23.97 1.88
C GLU A 183 -13.79 25.12 1.03
N SER A 184 -13.27 26.17 1.66
CA SER A 184 -12.67 27.33 0.96
C SER A 184 -11.35 27.00 0.24
N ARG A 185 -10.76 25.84 0.53
CA ARG A 185 -9.52 25.31 -0.03
C ARG A 185 -9.73 23.99 -0.81
N GLU A 186 -11.00 23.61 -1.01
CA GLU A 186 -11.45 22.43 -1.77
C GLU A 186 -10.91 21.06 -1.31
N PHE A 187 -10.37 20.95 -0.09
CA PHE A 187 -9.87 19.69 0.48
C PHE A 187 -10.48 19.37 1.85
N ALA A 188 -10.38 18.11 2.30
CA ALA A 188 -10.53 17.74 3.70
C ALA A 188 -9.33 16.96 4.21
N GLU A 189 -9.03 17.13 5.49
CA GLU A 189 -8.06 16.33 6.23
C GLU A 189 -8.77 15.11 6.80
N ILE A 190 -8.35 13.90 6.45
CA ILE A 190 -8.74 12.68 7.17
C ILE A 190 -7.84 12.58 8.39
N VAL A 191 -8.45 12.57 9.57
CA VAL A 191 -7.76 12.62 10.87
C VAL A 191 -7.66 11.22 11.48
N PHE A 192 -8.75 10.46 11.43
CA PHE A 192 -8.79 9.07 11.89
C PHE A 192 -9.60 8.21 10.91
N CYS A 193 -9.15 7.00 10.65
CA CYS A 193 -9.85 5.98 9.88
C CYS A 193 -9.63 4.62 10.55
N ALA A 194 -10.68 3.96 11.02
CA ALA A 194 -10.56 2.64 11.65
C ALA A 194 -11.88 1.86 11.64
N ILE A 195 -11.76 0.54 11.51
CA ILE A 195 -12.84 -0.44 11.71
C ILE A 195 -12.49 -1.31 12.92
N SER A 196 -13.49 -1.73 13.70
CA SER A 196 -13.30 -2.68 14.81
C SER A 196 -12.65 -3.97 14.30
N SER A 197 -11.61 -4.47 14.99
CA SER A 197 -10.89 -5.67 14.58
C SER A 197 -11.76 -6.92 14.45
N THR A 198 -12.84 -7.01 15.22
CA THR A 198 -13.87 -8.07 15.10
C THR A 198 -14.66 -8.06 13.78
N GLU A 199 -14.51 -7.00 12.99
CA GLU A 199 -15.30 -6.69 11.78
C GLU A 199 -14.37 -6.23 10.63
N GLN A 200 -13.04 -6.44 10.75
CA GLN A 200 -12.10 -6.23 9.63
C GLN A 200 -12.29 -7.32 8.55
N VAL A 201 -11.60 -7.19 7.41
CA VAL A 201 -11.73 -8.04 6.20
C VAL A 201 -13.09 -7.98 5.47
N ARG A 202 -14.21 -7.73 6.16
CA ARG A 202 -15.60 -7.67 5.61
C ARG A 202 -15.90 -6.51 4.62
N GLY A 203 -14.87 -5.81 4.15
CA GLY A 203 -14.97 -4.72 3.17
C GLY A 203 -15.51 -3.39 3.70
N TYR A 204 -15.90 -3.27 4.98
CA TYR A 204 -16.50 -2.03 5.52
C TYR A 204 -15.62 -0.80 5.31
N GLY A 205 -14.29 -0.91 5.37
CA GLY A 205 -13.37 0.23 5.18
C GLY A 205 -13.50 0.85 3.79
N ALA A 206 -13.45 0.03 2.73
CA ALA A 206 -13.63 0.50 1.37
C ALA A 206 -15.05 1.02 1.11
N HIS A 207 -16.08 0.36 1.67
CA HIS A 207 -17.47 0.80 1.54
C HIS A 207 -17.71 2.16 2.22
N LEU A 208 -17.16 2.34 3.42
CA LEU A 208 -17.13 3.59 4.17
C LEU A 208 -16.40 4.72 3.41
N MET A 209 -15.26 4.42 2.77
CA MET A 209 -14.55 5.41 1.95
C MET A 209 -15.35 5.81 0.71
N ASN A 210 -16.05 4.87 0.07
CA ASN A 210 -16.95 5.17 -1.06
C ASN A 210 -18.13 6.05 -0.65
N HIS A 211 -18.77 5.74 0.48
CA HIS A 211 -19.78 6.60 1.12
C HIS A 211 -19.24 7.99 1.42
N LEU A 212 -18.03 8.10 1.99
CA LEU A 212 -17.41 9.40 2.31
C LEU A 212 -17.15 10.24 1.05
N LYS A 213 -16.56 9.64 0.01
CA LYS A 213 -16.30 10.31 -1.27
C LYS A 213 -17.57 10.83 -1.93
N ASP A 214 -18.62 10.01 -1.99
CA ASP A 214 -19.90 10.40 -2.58
C ASP A 214 -20.65 11.43 -1.71
N TYR A 215 -20.65 11.28 -0.38
CA TYR A 215 -21.25 12.25 0.53
C TYR A 215 -20.59 13.63 0.40
N VAL A 216 -19.26 13.70 0.51
CA VAL A 216 -18.51 14.96 0.49
C VAL A 216 -18.68 15.68 -0.85
N ARG A 217 -18.68 14.95 -1.97
CA ARG A 217 -18.89 15.53 -3.31
C ARG A 217 -20.32 15.98 -3.58
N ASN A 218 -21.32 15.34 -2.98
CA ASN A 218 -22.72 15.75 -3.12
C ASN A 218 -23.12 16.91 -2.17
N THR A 219 -22.36 17.13 -1.09
CA THR A 219 -22.70 18.13 -0.05
C THR A 219 -21.79 19.35 -0.02
N SER A 220 -20.60 19.29 -0.60
CA SER A 220 -19.57 20.34 -0.50
C SER A 220 -18.80 20.54 -1.81
N LYS A 221 -17.87 21.51 -1.81
CA LYS A 221 -16.96 21.78 -2.95
C LYS A 221 -15.66 20.98 -2.90
N ILE A 222 -15.54 20.04 -1.96
CA ILE A 222 -14.29 19.34 -1.68
C ILE A 222 -14.03 18.29 -2.77
N LYS A 223 -12.81 18.34 -3.34
CA LYS A 223 -12.32 17.48 -4.43
C LYS A 223 -11.17 16.57 -3.99
N TYR A 224 -10.47 16.95 -2.92
CA TYR A 224 -9.26 16.30 -2.46
C TYR A 224 -9.39 15.83 -1.01
N PHE A 225 -8.78 14.69 -0.70
CA PHE A 225 -8.47 14.30 0.67
C PHE A 225 -6.97 14.31 0.89
N LEU A 226 -6.54 14.82 2.05
CA LEU A 226 -5.18 14.68 2.56
C LEU A 226 -5.24 13.87 3.85
N THR A 227 -4.28 12.98 4.06
CA THR A 227 -4.17 12.17 5.28
C THR A 227 -2.70 11.94 5.59
N TYR A 228 -2.36 11.83 6.87
CA TYR A 228 -1.16 11.11 7.27
C TYR A 228 -1.55 9.65 7.50
N ALA A 229 -0.94 8.74 6.76
CA ALA A 229 -1.09 7.30 6.93
C ALA A 229 0.10 6.74 7.70
N ASP A 230 -0.15 5.85 8.66
CA ASP A 230 0.88 4.97 9.19
C ASP A 230 1.27 3.92 8.14
N ASN A 231 2.44 3.31 8.30
CA ASN A 231 2.99 2.38 7.30
C ASN A 231 2.02 1.21 6.98
N TYR A 232 1.32 0.70 7.99
CA TYR A 232 0.35 -0.39 7.84
C TYR A 232 -0.90 0.03 7.02
N ALA A 233 -1.35 1.28 7.10
CA ALA A 233 -2.50 1.74 6.32
C ALA A 233 -2.15 2.24 4.91
N ILE A 234 -0.88 2.35 4.52
CA ILE A 234 -0.48 2.82 3.17
C ILE A 234 -1.12 1.95 2.09
N GLY A 235 -1.13 0.61 2.24
CA GLY A 235 -1.77 -0.32 1.30
C GLY A 235 -3.27 -0.08 1.16
N TYR A 236 -3.99 0.11 2.27
CA TYR A 236 -5.40 0.48 2.27
C TYR A 236 -5.62 1.81 1.54
N PHE A 237 -4.86 2.85 1.86
CA PHE A 237 -5.00 4.16 1.21
C PHE A 237 -4.63 4.11 -0.29
N LYS A 238 -3.60 3.37 -0.70
CA LYS A 238 -3.29 3.05 -2.11
C LYS A 238 -4.53 2.42 -2.79
N LYS A 239 -5.09 1.32 -2.24
CA LYS A 239 -6.32 0.67 -2.75
C LYS A 239 -7.54 1.63 -2.76
N GLN A 240 -7.56 2.68 -1.93
CA GLN A 240 -8.56 3.75 -1.96
C GLN A 240 -8.27 4.91 -2.93
N GLY A 241 -7.22 4.83 -3.75
CA GLY A 241 -6.86 5.88 -4.71
C GLY A 241 -6.19 7.10 -4.09
N PHE A 242 -5.43 6.90 -3.00
CA PHE A 242 -4.47 7.87 -2.49
C PHE A 242 -3.07 7.59 -3.05
N THR A 243 -2.28 8.63 -3.27
CA THR A 243 -0.88 8.56 -3.67
C THR A 243 0.01 9.32 -2.68
N LYS A 244 1.30 8.95 -2.59
CA LYS A 244 2.34 9.72 -1.88
C LYS A 244 2.64 11.05 -2.61
N GLU A 245 2.27 11.19 -3.90
CA GLU A 245 2.49 12.41 -4.68
C GLU A 245 1.45 13.50 -4.35
N ILE A 246 1.89 14.56 -3.67
CA ILE A 246 1.01 15.67 -3.28
C ILE A 246 0.99 16.74 -4.37
N THR A 247 0.03 16.64 -5.29
CA THR A 247 -0.16 17.61 -6.39
C THR A 247 -0.79 18.94 -5.93
N LEU A 248 -1.40 18.98 -4.73
CA LEU A 248 -1.92 20.21 -4.13
C LEU A 248 -0.77 21.16 -3.71
N PRO A 249 -0.80 22.44 -4.14
CA PRO A 249 0.22 23.41 -3.74
C PRO A 249 0.38 23.52 -2.23
N LYS A 250 1.62 23.56 -1.72
CA LYS A 250 1.92 23.64 -0.28
C LYS A 250 1.15 24.75 0.44
N SER A 251 0.99 25.93 -0.19
CA SER A 251 0.19 27.06 0.34
C SER A 251 -1.30 26.77 0.54
N THR A 252 -1.83 25.68 -0.04
CA THR A 252 -3.21 25.23 0.10
C THR A 252 -3.45 24.48 1.42
N TRP A 253 -2.47 23.72 1.93
CA TRP A 253 -2.67 22.79 3.05
C TRP A 253 -1.65 22.92 4.20
N MET A 254 -0.45 23.44 3.93
CA MET A 254 0.62 23.58 4.92
C MET A 254 0.19 24.55 6.04
N GLY A 255 0.31 24.11 7.29
CA GLY A 255 -0.16 24.84 8.47
C GLY A 255 -1.67 24.74 8.75
N TYR A 256 -2.45 24.05 7.90
CA TYR A 256 -3.88 23.78 8.13
C TYR A 256 -4.13 22.39 8.69
N ILE A 257 -3.45 21.39 8.12
CA ILE A 257 -3.45 20.00 8.58
C ILE A 257 -2.50 19.81 9.76
N LYS A 258 -2.57 18.66 10.42
CA LYS A 258 -1.64 18.22 11.45
C LYS A 258 -0.58 17.29 10.87
N ASP A 259 0.67 17.62 11.18
CA ASP A 259 1.81 16.77 10.90
C ASP A 259 1.91 15.71 12.01
N TYR A 260 2.09 14.45 11.63
CA TYR A 260 2.23 13.32 12.55
C TYR A 260 3.60 12.66 12.35
N GLU A 261 4.36 12.51 13.42
CA GLU A 261 5.66 11.85 13.40
C GLU A 261 5.50 10.38 12.99
N GLY A 262 6.34 9.91 12.06
CA GLY A 262 6.24 8.56 11.48
C GLY A 262 5.10 8.35 10.47
N GLY A 263 4.25 9.35 10.21
CA GLY A 263 3.19 9.26 9.19
C GLY A 263 3.67 9.67 7.79
N THR A 264 3.24 8.93 6.77
CA THR A 264 3.40 9.31 5.36
C THR A 264 2.22 10.17 4.92
N LEU A 265 2.48 11.39 4.44
CA LEU A 265 1.45 12.26 3.85
C LEU A 265 1.00 11.67 2.51
N MET A 266 -0.32 11.51 2.33
CA MET A 266 -0.93 11.00 1.10
C MET A 266 -2.11 11.86 0.64
N GLN A 267 -2.31 11.96 -0.67
CA GLN A 267 -3.40 12.70 -1.31
C GLN A 267 -4.31 11.77 -2.14
N CYS A 268 -5.63 11.87 -1.95
CA CYS A 268 -6.62 11.35 -2.90
C CYS A 268 -7.21 12.51 -3.72
N THR A 269 -7.24 12.35 -5.04
CA THR A 269 -7.93 13.26 -5.95
C THR A 269 -9.20 12.58 -6.45
N MET A 270 -10.37 13.04 -6.00
CA MET A 270 -11.62 12.37 -6.34
C MET A 270 -12.05 12.63 -7.79
N LEU A 271 -12.52 11.57 -8.46
CA LEU A 271 -13.04 11.64 -9.83
C LEU A 271 -14.35 12.46 -9.86
N PRO A 272 -14.52 13.40 -10.80
CA PRO A 272 -15.56 14.42 -10.68
C PRO A 272 -16.98 13.90 -10.92
N ARG A 273 -17.16 12.86 -11.74
CA ARG A 273 -18.48 12.43 -12.25
C ARG A 273 -18.93 11.02 -11.85
N ILE A 274 -18.07 10.22 -11.23
CA ILE A 274 -18.41 8.85 -10.81
C ILE A 274 -19.31 8.88 -9.56
N ARG A 275 -20.09 7.83 -9.32
CA ARG A 275 -20.60 7.51 -7.97
C ARG A 275 -19.79 6.34 -7.46
N TYR A 276 -18.98 6.55 -6.43
CA TYR A 276 -18.06 5.53 -5.90
C TYR A 276 -18.79 4.29 -5.37
N LEU A 277 -20.01 4.45 -4.82
CA LEU A 277 -20.87 3.34 -4.42
C LEU A 277 -21.36 2.46 -5.59
N ASP A 278 -21.30 2.95 -6.82
CA ASP A 278 -21.62 2.19 -8.04
C ASP A 278 -20.34 1.84 -8.85
N ALA A 279 -19.14 2.05 -8.30
CA ALA A 279 -17.87 1.85 -9.01
C ALA A 279 -17.73 0.43 -9.59
N ALA A 280 -18.03 -0.61 -8.80
CA ALA A 280 -17.99 -2.01 -9.26
C ALA A 280 -18.88 -2.24 -10.50
N LYS A 281 -20.14 -1.75 -10.48
CA LYS A 281 -21.06 -1.84 -11.63
C LYS A 281 -20.53 -1.08 -12.84
N ILE A 282 -19.94 0.09 -12.63
CA ILE A 282 -19.36 0.93 -13.69
C ILE A 282 -18.16 0.21 -14.33
N LEU A 283 -17.29 -0.42 -13.54
CA LEU A 283 -16.15 -1.21 -14.03
C LEU A 283 -16.63 -2.43 -14.81
N VAL A 284 -17.62 -3.19 -14.32
CA VAL A 284 -18.24 -4.31 -15.05
C VAL A 284 -18.80 -3.86 -16.40
N LEU A 285 -19.50 -2.73 -16.46
CA LEU A 285 -20.02 -2.16 -17.71
C LEU A 285 -18.91 -1.70 -18.66
N GLN A 286 -17.79 -1.18 -18.14
CA GLN A 286 -16.62 -0.80 -18.93
C GLN A 286 -15.88 -2.03 -19.49
N LYS A 287 -15.58 -3.04 -18.64
CA LYS A 287 -15.00 -4.35 -19.02
C LYS A 287 -15.86 -5.02 -20.10
N ALA A 288 -17.18 -5.05 -19.93
CA ALA A 288 -18.11 -5.55 -20.95
C ALA A 288 -18.13 -4.75 -22.27
N ALA A 289 -18.06 -3.41 -22.21
CA ALA A 289 -18.02 -2.58 -23.42
C ALA A 289 -16.71 -2.78 -24.21
N ILE A 290 -15.58 -2.91 -23.51
CA ILE A 290 -14.28 -3.24 -24.10
C ILE A 290 -14.32 -4.62 -24.74
N TYR A 291 -14.78 -5.66 -24.02
CA TYR A 291 -14.91 -7.01 -24.59
C TYR A 291 -15.85 -7.06 -25.79
N LYS A 292 -16.96 -6.30 -25.80
CA LYS A 292 -17.84 -6.19 -26.98
C LYS A 292 -17.10 -5.62 -28.18
N LYS A 293 -16.18 -4.66 -27.98
CA LYS A 293 -15.33 -4.13 -29.04
C LYS A 293 -14.25 -5.13 -29.46
N ILE A 294 -13.59 -5.81 -28.52
CA ILE A 294 -12.60 -6.86 -28.80
C ILE A 294 -13.23 -7.98 -29.63
N ARG A 295 -14.38 -8.54 -29.23
CA ARG A 295 -15.11 -9.59 -29.97
C ARG A 295 -15.58 -9.18 -31.38
N SER A 296 -15.63 -7.87 -31.68
CA SER A 296 -15.94 -7.38 -33.04
C SER A 296 -14.73 -7.42 -34.00
N ILE A 297 -13.54 -7.73 -33.49
CA ILE A 297 -12.27 -7.76 -34.24
C ILE A 297 -11.57 -9.12 -34.05
N SER A 298 -11.47 -9.57 -32.81
CA SER A 298 -10.83 -10.83 -32.41
C SER A 298 -11.79 -12.02 -32.49
N GLN A 299 -11.28 -13.13 -33.02
CA GLN A 299 -11.93 -14.44 -33.03
C GLN A 299 -11.58 -15.33 -31.83
N SER A 300 -10.85 -14.84 -30.82
CA SER A 300 -10.43 -15.66 -29.65
C SER A 300 -11.60 -16.28 -28.87
N HIS A 301 -12.79 -15.69 -28.98
CA HIS A 301 -14.03 -16.19 -28.37
C HIS A 301 -14.68 -17.36 -29.14
N VAL A 302 -14.12 -17.78 -30.27
CA VAL A 302 -14.63 -18.88 -31.10
C VAL A 302 -13.92 -20.17 -30.70
N VAL A 303 -14.61 -21.01 -29.92
CA VAL A 303 -14.14 -22.36 -29.59
C VAL A 303 -14.05 -23.19 -30.88
N ARG A 304 -12.87 -23.76 -31.15
CA ARG A 304 -12.59 -24.56 -32.36
C ARG A 304 -12.52 -26.05 -32.03
N PRO A 305 -12.79 -26.96 -32.98
CA PRO A 305 -12.65 -28.40 -32.74
C PRO A 305 -11.21 -28.80 -32.40
N GLY A 306 -11.04 -29.69 -31.42
CA GLY A 306 -9.72 -30.22 -31.06
C GLY A 306 -9.00 -30.93 -32.22
N LEU A 307 -7.68 -30.81 -32.25
CA LEU A 307 -6.83 -31.35 -33.31
C LEU A 307 -6.76 -32.88 -33.26
N LYS A 308 -7.51 -33.54 -34.16
CA LYS A 308 -7.57 -35.02 -34.31
C LYS A 308 -6.22 -35.72 -34.52
N HIS A 309 -5.16 -34.97 -34.83
CA HIS A 309 -3.81 -35.49 -34.97
C HIS A 309 -3.24 -35.98 -33.63
N PHE A 310 -3.47 -35.24 -32.54
CA PHE A 310 -2.99 -35.59 -31.19
C PHE A 310 -3.82 -36.71 -30.52
N MET A 311 -5.00 -37.05 -31.07
CA MET A 311 -5.81 -38.18 -30.60
C MET A 311 -5.24 -39.57 -30.98
N LYS A 312 -4.03 -39.63 -31.58
CA LYS A 312 -3.36 -40.87 -31.99
C LYS A 312 -2.19 -41.16 -31.04
N PRO A 313 -2.03 -42.40 -30.55
CA PRO A 313 -0.85 -42.75 -29.76
C PRO A 313 0.44 -42.56 -30.59
N GLY A 314 1.43 -41.87 -30.01
CA GLY A 314 2.67 -41.50 -30.71
C GLY A 314 2.55 -40.32 -31.68
N ALA A 315 1.60 -39.41 -31.48
CA ALA A 315 1.49 -38.18 -32.26
C ALA A 315 2.76 -37.33 -32.17
N LYS A 316 3.17 -36.76 -33.31
CA LYS A 316 4.34 -35.87 -33.41
C LYS A 316 3.91 -34.40 -33.36
N PRO A 317 4.78 -33.46 -32.94
CA PRO A 317 4.52 -32.02 -33.05
C PRO A 317 4.09 -31.62 -34.47
N ILE A 318 3.17 -30.65 -34.55
CA ILE A 318 2.70 -30.05 -35.80
C ILE A 318 3.25 -28.63 -35.86
N ASP A 319 3.68 -28.17 -37.03
CA ASP A 319 3.95 -26.75 -37.25
C ASP A 319 2.63 -25.94 -37.18
N ALA A 320 2.54 -25.07 -36.16
CA ALA A 320 1.43 -24.16 -35.94
C ALA A 320 1.04 -23.36 -37.19
N SER A 321 2.01 -22.96 -38.03
CA SER A 321 1.78 -22.20 -39.27
C SER A 321 0.91 -22.95 -40.29
N THR A 322 0.88 -24.28 -40.23
CA THR A 322 0.12 -25.14 -41.15
C THR A 322 -1.34 -25.30 -40.76
N ILE A 323 -1.74 -24.91 -39.54
CA ILE A 323 -3.11 -25.02 -39.05
C ILE A 323 -3.95 -23.91 -39.71
N PRO A 324 -4.89 -24.23 -40.64
CA PRO A 324 -5.58 -23.20 -41.42
C PRO A 324 -6.41 -22.24 -40.56
N GLU A 325 -6.89 -22.75 -39.44
CA GLU A 325 -7.72 -22.04 -38.47
C GLU A 325 -6.92 -21.06 -37.60
N LEU A 326 -5.69 -21.42 -37.24
CA LEU A 326 -4.77 -20.56 -36.49
C LEU A 326 -4.28 -19.40 -37.38
N LYS A 327 -3.95 -19.72 -38.64
CA LYS A 327 -3.67 -18.73 -39.68
C LYS A 327 -4.85 -17.80 -39.96
N ALA A 328 -6.08 -18.31 -39.93
CA ALA A 328 -7.30 -17.50 -40.08
C ALA A 328 -7.60 -16.62 -38.85
N ALA A 329 -7.11 -17.00 -37.66
CA ALA A 329 -7.18 -16.18 -36.44
C ALA A 329 -6.18 -15.01 -36.43
N GLY A 330 -5.24 -14.98 -37.39
CA GLY A 330 -4.21 -13.94 -37.48
C GLY A 330 -2.99 -14.19 -36.58
N TRP A 331 -2.81 -15.43 -36.10
CA TRP A 331 -1.61 -15.82 -35.36
C TRP A 331 -0.34 -15.65 -36.21
N THR A 332 0.74 -15.26 -35.54
CA THR A 332 2.08 -15.13 -36.13
C THR A 332 3.10 -15.67 -35.12
N PRO A 333 4.23 -16.27 -35.57
CA PRO A 333 5.28 -16.73 -34.65
C PRO A 333 5.79 -15.64 -33.71
N GLU A 334 5.82 -14.38 -34.17
CA GLU A 334 6.25 -13.23 -33.39
C GLU A 334 5.27 -12.88 -32.25
N MET A 335 3.97 -13.18 -32.41
CA MET A 335 2.98 -13.06 -31.32
C MET A 335 3.15 -14.19 -30.30
N ASP A 336 3.50 -15.39 -30.75
CA ASP A 336 3.75 -16.56 -29.90
C ASP A 336 4.99 -16.33 -29.02
N GLU A 337 6.10 -15.89 -29.62
CA GLU A 337 7.35 -15.53 -28.92
C GLU A 337 7.15 -14.36 -27.94
N LEU A 338 6.20 -13.46 -28.21
CA LEU A 338 5.88 -12.36 -27.29
C LEU A 338 4.98 -12.83 -26.13
N ALA A 339 4.07 -13.78 -26.36
CA ALA A 339 3.22 -14.36 -25.32
C ALA A 339 4.01 -15.29 -24.38
N GLN A 340 4.98 -16.04 -24.91
CA GLN A 340 5.88 -16.90 -24.14
C GLN A 340 6.96 -16.14 -23.36
N LYS A 341 7.12 -14.83 -23.56
CA LYS A 341 8.03 -14.02 -22.74
C LYS A 341 7.37 -13.76 -21.38
N PRO A 342 7.93 -14.26 -20.27
CA PRO A 342 7.35 -14.02 -18.95
C PRO A 342 7.32 -12.51 -18.69
N LYS A 343 6.17 -12.00 -18.21
CA LYS A 343 5.95 -10.57 -17.95
C LYS A 343 6.96 -9.98 -16.94
N ARG A 344 7.59 -10.84 -16.13
CA ARG A 344 8.53 -10.55 -15.05
C ARG A 344 9.69 -11.55 -15.09
N GLY A 345 10.87 -11.16 -14.60
CA GLY A 345 11.97 -12.10 -14.39
C GLY A 345 11.65 -13.17 -13.34
N PRO A 346 12.28 -14.36 -13.39
CA PRO A 346 11.95 -15.50 -12.50
C PRO A 346 12.10 -15.18 -11.01
N HIS A 347 13.00 -14.27 -10.65
CA HIS A 347 13.25 -13.87 -9.27
C HIS A 347 12.28 -12.79 -8.74
N HIS A 348 11.31 -12.32 -9.54
CA HIS A 348 10.50 -11.14 -9.19
C HIS A 348 9.67 -11.34 -7.92
N ALA A 349 8.98 -12.47 -7.78
CA ALA A 349 8.17 -12.80 -6.60
C ALA A 349 9.03 -12.84 -5.32
N VAL A 350 10.21 -13.48 -5.40
CA VAL A 350 11.16 -13.58 -4.30
C VAL A 350 11.69 -12.20 -3.88
N MET A 351 12.08 -11.36 -4.85
CA MET A 351 12.49 -9.96 -4.58
C MET A 351 11.36 -9.14 -3.96
N ALA A 352 10.11 -9.32 -4.40
CA ALA A 352 8.94 -8.61 -3.88
C ALA A 352 8.62 -9.00 -2.43
N ASN A 353 8.69 -10.30 -2.11
CA ASN A 353 8.49 -10.82 -0.77
C ASN A 353 9.58 -10.27 0.18
N ILE A 354 10.86 -10.45 -0.15
CA ILE A 354 11.98 -9.94 0.67
C ILE A 354 11.86 -8.42 0.88
N LEU A 355 11.55 -7.65 -0.17
CA LEU A 355 11.40 -6.20 -0.04
C LEU A 355 10.24 -5.83 0.91
N THR A 356 9.12 -6.54 0.83
CA THR A 356 7.95 -6.34 1.69
C THR A 356 8.29 -6.64 3.15
N GLU A 357 8.99 -7.74 3.44
CA GLU A 357 9.47 -8.05 4.78
C GLU A 357 10.46 -7.00 5.30
N LEU A 358 11.38 -6.51 4.45
CA LEU A 358 12.32 -5.44 4.81
C LEU A 358 11.62 -4.12 5.12
N GLN A 359 10.57 -3.76 4.39
CA GLN A 359 9.74 -2.59 4.67
C GLN A 359 8.98 -2.72 5.99
N ASN A 360 8.43 -3.90 6.29
CA ASN A 360 7.64 -4.16 7.50
C ASN A 360 8.48 -4.36 8.77
N HIS A 361 9.78 -4.65 8.66
CA HIS A 361 10.65 -4.88 9.81
C HIS A 361 10.82 -3.62 10.69
N PRO A 362 10.71 -3.66 12.04
CA PRO A 362 10.70 -2.46 12.90
C PRO A 362 11.93 -1.54 12.82
N SER A 363 13.06 -2.03 12.30
CA SER A 363 14.28 -1.22 12.07
C SER A 363 14.30 -0.51 10.71
N SER A 364 13.28 -0.68 9.86
CA SER A 364 13.21 -0.16 8.49
C SER A 364 13.01 1.34 8.39
N TRP A 365 12.40 1.96 9.40
CA TRP A 365 11.92 3.35 9.35
C TRP A 365 12.91 4.40 8.81
N PRO A 366 14.24 4.34 9.02
CA PRO A 366 15.16 5.35 8.46
C PRO A 366 15.44 5.17 6.97
N PHE A 367 15.04 4.03 6.40
CA PHE A 367 15.35 3.59 5.03
C PHE A 367 14.09 3.49 4.17
N THR A 368 12.91 3.82 4.71
CA THR A 368 11.62 3.72 3.98
C THR A 368 11.48 4.74 2.86
N GLN A 369 12.23 5.85 2.90
CA GLN A 369 12.17 6.97 1.96
C GLN A 369 13.58 7.55 1.72
N PRO A 370 13.83 8.27 0.61
CA PRO A 370 15.10 8.94 0.38
C PRO A 370 15.43 9.97 1.48
N VAL A 371 16.70 10.07 1.86
CA VAL A 371 17.15 11.04 2.89
C VAL A 371 16.82 12.47 2.43
N ASN A 372 16.07 13.22 3.25
CA ASN A 372 15.67 14.58 2.89
C ASN A 372 16.88 15.53 2.83
N LYS A 373 17.14 16.10 1.64
CA LYS A 373 18.24 17.03 1.40
C LYS A 373 18.11 18.34 2.18
N ASP A 374 16.89 18.77 2.49
CA ASP A 374 16.65 20.01 3.25
C ASP A 374 16.94 19.81 4.76
N GLU A 375 16.83 18.58 5.25
CA GLU A 375 17.17 18.18 6.63
C GLU A 375 18.65 17.82 6.77
N VAL A 376 19.22 17.12 5.78
CA VAL A 376 20.60 16.61 5.79
C VAL A 376 21.40 17.14 4.60
N SER A 377 21.77 18.43 4.69
CA SER A 377 22.26 19.26 3.57
C SER A 377 23.57 18.81 2.88
N ASP A 378 24.36 17.97 3.54
CA ASP A 378 25.63 17.43 3.07
C ASP A 378 25.59 15.93 2.72
N TYR A 379 24.48 15.23 2.99
CA TYR A 379 24.33 13.79 2.70
C TYR A 379 24.71 13.45 1.25
N TYR A 380 24.07 14.09 0.28
CA TYR A 380 24.32 13.90 -1.16
C TYR A 380 25.67 14.47 -1.66
N LYS A 381 26.48 15.09 -0.78
CA LYS A 381 27.88 15.43 -1.08
C LYS A 381 28.81 14.30 -0.63
N VAL A 382 28.47 13.60 0.44
CA VAL A 382 29.23 12.46 0.99
C VAL A 382 28.85 11.18 0.24
N ILE A 383 27.57 10.79 0.29
CA ILE A 383 27.02 9.62 -0.39
C ILE A 383 26.79 9.94 -1.86
N LYS A 384 27.29 9.07 -2.74
CA LYS A 384 27.26 9.25 -4.22
C LYS A 384 26.14 8.50 -4.91
N GLU A 385 25.83 7.31 -4.40
CA GLU A 385 24.82 6.40 -4.93
C GLU A 385 23.78 6.18 -3.83
N PRO A 386 22.87 7.15 -3.58
CA PRO A 386 21.84 7.03 -2.56
C PRO A 386 20.84 5.93 -2.93
N MET A 387 20.35 5.19 -1.92
CA MET A 387 19.35 4.15 -2.07
C MET A 387 18.45 4.09 -0.83
N ASP A 388 17.19 3.69 -1.03
CA ASP A 388 16.17 3.51 -0.01
C ASP A 388 15.10 2.50 -0.48
N LEU A 389 14.32 1.95 0.44
CA LEU A 389 13.37 0.87 0.19
C LEU A 389 12.21 1.25 -0.75
N SER A 390 11.89 2.54 -0.91
CA SER A 390 10.86 2.99 -1.86
C SER A 390 11.41 3.26 -3.26
N THR A 391 12.68 3.64 -3.37
CA THR A 391 13.41 3.59 -4.65
C THR A 391 13.54 2.14 -5.12
N MET A 392 13.79 1.19 -4.21
CA MET A 392 13.79 -0.24 -4.53
C MET A 392 12.40 -0.77 -4.95
N GLU A 393 11.33 -0.39 -4.24
CA GLU A 393 9.92 -0.66 -4.61
C GLU A 393 9.67 -0.22 -6.06
N THR A 394 10.01 1.04 -6.36
CA THR A 394 9.86 1.62 -7.71
C THR A 394 10.71 0.90 -8.76
N LYS A 395 11.96 0.49 -8.43
CA LYS A 395 12.81 -0.28 -9.35
C LYS A 395 12.22 -1.65 -9.66
N LEU A 396 11.71 -2.35 -8.66
CA LEU A 396 11.13 -3.68 -8.81
C LEU A 396 9.82 -3.64 -9.62
N GLU A 397 8.89 -2.74 -9.27
CA GLU A 397 7.64 -2.52 -10.01
C GLU A 397 7.89 -2.26 -11.51
N ASN A 398 8.97 -1.55 -11.85
CA ASN A 398 9.37 -1.18 -13.21
C ASN A 398 10.39 -2.12 -13.86
N ASP A 399 10.56 -3.35 -13.34
CA ASP A 399 11.42 -4.40 -13.92
C ASP A 399 12.88 -3.95 -14.12
N ARG A 400 13.44 -3.24 -13.12
CA ARG A 400 14.80 -2.66 -13.15
C ARG A 400 15.87 -3.51 -12.45
N TYR A 401 15.51 -4.69 -11.97
CA TYR A 401 16.43 -5.71 -11.44
C TYR A 401 16.48 -6.83 -12.48
N GLN A 402 17.60 -6.96 -13.19
CA GLN A 402 17.76 -8.01 -14.21
C GLN A 402 18.20 -9.32 -13.59
N THR A 403 18.97 -9.24 -12.51
CA THR A 403 19.39 -10.40 -11.71
C THR A 403 19.10 -10.14 -10.23
N PHE A 404 19.16 -11.20 -9.42
CA PHE A 404 18.95 -11.09 -7.97
C PHE A 404 20.11 -10.34 -7.28
N GLU A 405 21.32 -10.40 -7.84
CA GLU A 405 22.48 -9.63 -7.38
C GLU A 405 22.25 -8.12 -7.48
N ASP A 406 21.56 -7.63 -8.52
CA ASP A 406 21.20 -6.19 -8.64
C ASP A 406 20.36 -5.73 -7.43
N PHE A 407 19.46 -6.60 -6.96
CA PHE A 407 18.58 -6.34 -5.82
C PHE A 407 19.33 -6.43 -4.48
N VAL A 408 20.16 -7.46 -4.30
CA VAL A 408 21.01 -7.61 -3.10
C VAL A 408 22.04 -6.49 -3.00
N TYR A 409 22.56 -6.01 -4.14
CA TYR A 409 23.44 -4.85 -4.21
C TYR A 409 22.75 -3.58 -3.67
N ASP A 410 21.54 -3.26 -4.12
CA ASP A 410 20.78 -2.11 -3.62
C ASP A 410 20.45 -2.24 -2.12
N CYS A 411 20.05 -3.43 -1.66
CA CYS A 411 19.88 -3.72 -0.23
C CYS A 411 21.15 -3.39 0.58
N ARG A 412 22.31 -3.92 0.15
CA ARG A 412 23.61 -3.65 0.77
C ARG A 412 23.98 -2.16 0.67
N LEU A 413 23.62 -1.47 -0.41
CA LEU A 413 23.90 -0.05 -0.63
C LEU A 413 23.19 0.83 0.41
N ILE A 414 21.93 0.53 0.77
CA ILE A 414 21.21 1.19 1.87
C ILE A 414 22.04 1.11 3.17
N PHE A 415 22.46 -0.11 3.55
CA PHE A 415 23.15 -0.34 4.81
C PHE A 415 24.56 0.27 4.83
N ASN A 416 25.31 0.12 3.74
CA ASN A 416 26.66 0.66 3.60
C ASN A 416 26.70 2.18 3.53
N ASN A 417 25.74 2.82 2.86
CA ASN A 417 25.58 4.27 2.88
C ASN A 417 25.25 4.79 4.28
N CYS A 418 24.33 4.11 4.98
CA CYS A 418 24.00 4.45 6.36
C CYS A 418 25.22 4.39 7.28
N ARG A 419 26.00 3.31 7.22
CA ARG A 419 27.21 3.10 8.03
C ARG A 419 28.37 4.02 7.67
N SER A 420 28.48 4.39 6.39
CA SER A 420 29.53 5.31 5.91
C SER A 420 29.25 6.77 6.30
N TYR A 421 27.97 7.12 6.51
CA TYR A 421 27.55 8.46 6.91
C TYR A 421 27.39 8.64 8.42
N ASN A 422 26.90 7.63 9.13
CA ASN A 422 26.54 7.70 10.56
C ASN A 422 27.57 6.99 11.44
N ASN A 423 27.75 7.48 12.67
CA ASN A 423 28.60 6.82 13.66
C ASN A 423 27.94 5.54 14.24
N GLU A 424 28.74 4.53 14.60
CA GLU A 424 28.31 3.24 15.17
C GLU A 424 27.38 3.36 16.39
N SER A 425 27.55 4.41 17.20
CA SER A 425 26.73 4.66 18.38
C SER A 425 25.28 5.06 18.05
N THR A 426 25.01 5.53 16.83
CA THR A 426 23.69 6.06 16.41
C THR A 426 22.63 4.96 16.23
N THR A 427 21.37 5.35 16.39
CA THR A 427 20.22 4.48 16.07
C THR A 427 20.21 4.07 14.59
N TYR A 428 20.60 4.98 13.68
CA TYR A 428 20.69 4.73 12.24
C TYR A 428 21.63 3.58 11.90
N TYR A 429 22.87 3.61 12.42
CA TYR A 429 23.85 2.54 12.21
C TYR A 429 23.35 1.20 12.77
N LYS A 430 22.84 1.21 14.01
CA LYS A 430 22.29 0.02 14.67
C LYS A 430 21.11 -0.58 13.90
N ASN A 431 20.25 0.25 13.31
CA ASN A 431 19.12 -0.19 12.50
C ASN A 431 19.59 -0.79 11.16
N ALA A 432 20.61 -0.22 10.51
CA ALA A 432 21.20 -0.79 9.30
C ALA A 432 21.77 -2.20 9.58
N THR A 433 22.56 -2.37 10.65
CA THR A 433 23.10 -3.68 11.04
C THR A 433 22.01 -4.70 11.38
N LYS A 434 20.91 -4.29 12.05
CA LYS A 434 19.77 -5.18 12.33
C LYS A 434 19.05 -5.61 11.05
N LEU A 435 18.76 -4.65 10.17
CA LEU A 435 18.00 -4.90 8.95
C LEU A 435 18.80 -5.72 7.92
N GLU A 436 20.10 -5.50 7.83
CA GLU A 436 21.01 -6.34 7.05
C GLU A 436 21.06 -7.77 7.57
N LYS A 437 21.19 -7.96 8.89
CA LYS A 437 21.16 -9.31 9.48
C LYS A 437 19.83 -10.03 9.21
N PHE A 438 18.71 -9.31 9.27
CA PHE A 438 17.39 -9.84 8.93
C PHE A 438 17.32 -10.23 7.45
N MET A 439 17.74 -9.33 6.54
CA MET A 439 17.87 -9.60 5.10
C MET A 439 18.69 -10.86 4.81
N THR A 440 19.86 -10.99 5.43
CA THR A 440 20.73 -12.17 5.29
C THR A 440 20.08 -13.45 5.83
N SER A 441 19.32 -13.40 6.93
CA SER A 441 18.55 -14.58 7.40
C SER A 441 17.54 -15.01 6.34
N LYS A 442 16.74 -14.06 5.85
CA LYS A 442 15.67 -14.31 4.89
C LYS A 442 16.13 -14.83 3.54
N ILE A 443 17.30 -14.38 3.06
CA ILE A 443 17.89 -14.94 1.84
C ILE A 443 18.52 -16.32 2.10
N LYS A 444 19.03 -16.61 3.31
CA LYS A 444 19.53 -17.96 3.67
C LYS A 444 18.44 -18.99 3.95
N GLU A 445 17.22 -18.54 4.26
CA GLU A 445 16.02 -19.39 4.32
C GLU A 445 15.59 -19.90 2.92
N LEU A 446 16.17 -19.38 1.84
CA LEU A 446 15.89 -19.76 0.45
C LEU A 446 17.14 -20.39 -0.20
N PRO A 447 17.23 -21.74 -0.33
CA PRO A 447 18.46 -22.42 -0.73
C PRO A 447 19.09 -21.93 -2.04
N GLU A 448 18.28 -21.68 -3.07
CA GLU A 448 18.70 -21.16 -4.38
C GLU A 448 19.42 -19.79 -4.31
N TYR A 449 19.12 -18.99 -3.28
CA TYR A 449 19.56 -17.61 -3.15
C TYR A 449 20.62 -17.41 -2.06
N ALA A 450 20.88 -18.42 -1.23
CA ALA A 450 21.81 -18.34 -0.10
C ALA A 450 23.21 -17.83 -0.51
N GLN A 451 23.71 -18.27 -1.67
CA GLN A 451 24.99 -17.87 -2.28
C GLN A 451 25.18 -16.36 -2.44
N TYR A 452 24.10 -15.57 -2.53
CA TYR A 452 24.19 -14.12 -2.71
C TYR A 452 24.51 -13.36 -1.42
N VAL A 453 24.40 -14.03 -0.26
CA VAL A 453 24.60 -13.49 1.09
C VAL A 453 25.61 -14.29 1.94
N GLU A 454 26.45 -15.08 1.30
CA GLU A 454 27.65 -15.68 1.91
C GLU A 454 28.78 -14.67 2.12
#